data_AF-A0AAD3E088-F1
#
_entry.id   AF-A0AAD3E088-F1
#
_cell.length_a   1.000
_cell.length_b   1.000
_cell.length_c   1.000
_cell.angle_alpha   90.00
_cell.angle_beta   90.00
_cell.angle_gamma   90.00
#
_symmetry.space_group_name_H-M   'P 1'
#
loop_
_entity.id
_entity.type
_entity.pdbx_description
1 polymer ?
#
loop_
_entity_poly.entity_id
_entity_poly.type
_entity_poly.pdbx_seq_one_letter_code
_entity_poly.pdbx_strand_id
1 'polypeptide(L)'
;MLATRLGLQGRQGYRGLAAACPFRKHRPLSTSLYGTPLSSLSFGTIGANTGAQATGSQQREQHNGVGAEPNSSTFPHVSVMLREVVDAFQPITLDTFLDCTLGAGGHSSAILAAHPEMRTLLGIDLDPTAHSLAEPRLRAAAGGREHFSLHLLRGNYRDLKALLSTVSSPPPRPNGILMDLGVSSMQVDTAERGFSFIRDGPLDMRMDPKAALSAEEVLNTWSEAELARIIRDYGEEKLWKVVARRLVRWSPSVRQCSWPRPSGRPSWAAAAGRAPERACTPRQGRSRRYG
;
A
#
# COMPACT_ATOMS: atom_id res chain seq x y z
N MET A 1 -31.88 -10.62 -47.03
CA MET A 1 -32.10 -11.88 -47.79
C MET A 1 -30.73 -12.41 -48.15
N LEU A 2 -30.24 -13.59 -47.79
CA LEU A 2 -30.87 -14.85 -47.41
C LEU A 2 -30.04 -15.50 -46.28
N ALA A 3 -30.73 -16.08 -45.31
CA ALA A 3 -30.17 -16.82 -44.20
C ALA A 3 -29.83 -18.26 -44.62
N THR A 4 -28.86 -18.89 -43.97
CA THR A 4 -29.02 -20.31 -43.58
C THR A 4 -28.31 -20.57 -42.26
N ARG A 5 -29.08 -21.18 -41.36
CA ARG A 5 -28.81 -21.51 -39.98
C ARG A 5 -28.75 -23.04 -39.92
N LEU A 6 -27.67 -23.62 -39.42
CA LEU A 6 -27.66 -24.98 -38.90
C LEU A 6 -26.86 -24.97 -37.60
N GLY A 7 -27.54 -25.24 -36.49
CA GLY A 7 -26.90 -25.54 -35.22
C GLY A 7 -26.57 -27.03 -35.14
N LEU A 8 -25.72 -27.39 -34.19
CA LEU A 8 -25.90 -28.51 -33.26
C LEU A 8 -24.77 -28.52 -32.22
N GLN A 9 -25.14 -29.02 -31.04
CA GLN A 9 -24.35 -29.13 -29.81
C GLN A 9 -23.22 -30.15 -29.93
N GLY A 10 -22.17 -29.99 -29.13
CA GLY A 10 -21.19 -31.06 -28.90
C GLY A 10 -20.10 -30.68 -27.89
N ARG A 11 -20.26 -31.14 -26.65
CA ARG A 11 -19.22 -31.16 -25.60
C ARG A 11 -18.08 -32.12 -25.99
N GLN A 12 -16.84 -31.72 -25.77
CA GLN A 12 -15.66 -32.53 -25.38
C GLN A 12 -14.53 -31.50 -25.13
N GLY A 13 -13.87 -31.41 -23.97
CA GLY A 13 -13.08 -32.47 -23.33
C GLY A 13 -11.61 -32.30 -23.75
N TYR A 14 -10.87 -31.37 -23.14
CA TYR A 14 -9.42 -31.27 -23.33
C TYR A 14 -8.69 -31.50 -22.01
N ARG A 15 -8.17 -32.73 -21.87
CA ARG A 15 -7.04 -33.08 -21.00
C ARG A 15 -5.75 -32.66 -21.71
N GLY A 16 -4.77 -32.23 -20.92
CA GLY A 16 -3.53 -31.60 -21.40
C GLY A 16 -2.47 -32.56 -21.94
N LEU A 17 -1.39 -31.93 -22.41
CA LEU A 17 0.02 -32.37 -22.53
C LEU A 17 0.77 -31.13 -23.10
N ALA A 18 1.60 -30.45 -22.30
CA ALA A 18 3.05 -30.59 -22.22
C ALA A 18 3.83 -30.01 -23.42
N ALA A 19 4.58 -28.92 -23.20
CA ALA A 19 5.85 -28.65 -23.88
C ALA A 19 6.64 -27.55 -23.15
N ALA A 20 7.78 -27.94 -22.61
CA ALA A 20 8.81 -27.08 -22.05
C ALA A 20 9.52 -26.29 -23.16
N CYS A 21 9.91 -25.04 -22.86
CA CYS A 21 10.77 -24.24 -23.73
C CYS A 21 11.99 -23.77 -22.91
N PRO A 22 13.25 -24.02 -23.35
CA PRO A 22 14.43 -23.74 -22.55
C PRO A 22 14.85 -22.27 -22.69
N PHE A 23 14.94 -21.57 -21.56
CA PHE A 23 15.45 -20.20 -21.50
C PHE A 23 16.99 -20.20 -21.55
N ARG A 24 17.54 -19.60 -22.61
CA ARG A 24 18.98 -19.55 -22.91
C ARG A 24 19.63 -18.37 -22.18
N LYS A 25 20.68 -18.63 -21.40
CA LYS A 25 21.47 -17.64 -20.65
C LYS A 25 22.23 -16.70 -21.61
N HIS A 26 22.09 -15.39 -21.45
CA HIS A 26 23.03 -14.40 -22.01
C HIS A 26 24.00 -13.91 -20.92
N ARG A 27 25.30 -13.94 -21.24
CA ARG A 27 26.39 -13.35 -20.46
C ARG A 27 26.47 -11.83 -20.69
N PRO A 28 27.03 -11.05 -19.75
CA PRO A 28 27.17 -9.61 -19.87
C PRO A 28 28.40 -9.24 -20.72
N LEU A 29 28.29 -8.14 -21.47
CA LEU A 29 29.44 -7.45 -22.04
C LEU A 29 29.86 -6.29 -21.12
N SER A 30 31.17 -6.17 -21.01
CA SER A 30 31.96 -5.30 -20.15
C SER A 30 32.59 -4.16 -20.98
N THR A 31 33.26 -3.24 -20.28
CA THR A 31 34.19 -2.17 -20.70
C THR A 31 33.55 -0.90 -21.29
N SER A 32 33.55 0.23 -20.57
CA SER A 32 34.69 1.14 -20.27
C SER A 32 35.10 1.97 -21.48
N LEU A 33 35.07 3.30 -21.36
CA LEU A 33 36.15 4.21 -21.79
C LEU A 33 35.87 5.65 -21.31
N TYR A 34 36.96 6.30 -20.88
CA TYR A 34 37.10 7.62 -20.24
C TYR A 34 37.39 8.75 -21.24
N GLY A 35 37.12 10.00 -20.81
CA GLY A 35 37.85 11.25 -21.15
C GLY A 35 37.38 12.02 -22.40
N THR A 36 37.41 13.36 -22.52
CA THR A 36 37.89 14.52 -21.72
C THR A 36 37.37 15.82 -22.43
N PRO A 37 37.49 17.03 -21.85
CA PRO A 37 36.75 18.25 -22.25
C PRO A 37 37.55 19.30 -23.08
N LEU A 38 36.85 20.28 -23.67
CA LEU A 38 37.37 21.54 -24.27
C LEU A 38 36.33 22.64 -23.99
N SER A 39 36.55 23.60 -23.09
CA SER A 39 37.31 24.88 -23.20
C SER A 39 36.67 25.99 -24.04
N SER A 40 36.19 27.02 -23.31
CA SER A 40 36.34 28.47 -23.52
C SER A 40 36.04 29.10 -24.89
N LEU A 41 35.10 30.06 -24.90
CA LEU A 41 35.21 31.30 -25.66
C LEU A 41 34.59 32.46 -24.84
N SER A 42 35.30 33.58 -24.80
CA SER A 42 34.94 34.81 -24.12
C SER A 42 34.95 35.99 -25.10
N PHE A 43 34.32 37.07 -24.64
CA PHE A 43 34.46 38.49 -25.01
C PHE A 43 33.56 39.09 -26.09
N GLY A 44 32.94 40.19 -25.68
CA GLY A 44 32.29 41.21 -26.49
C GLY A 44 31.83 42.36 -25.59
N THR A 45 32.74 43.29 -25.30
CA THR A 45 32.53 44.54 -24.53
C THR A 45 32.28 45.70 -25.49
N ILE A 46 31.24 46.53 -25.28
CA ILE A 46 31.11 47.97 -25.65
C ILE A 46 29.97 48.50 -24.74
N GLY A 47 29.94 49.68 -24.10
CA GLY A 47 30.73 50.91 -24.06
C GLY A 47 29.86 51.98 -23.37
N ALA A 48 30.48 52.87 -22.60
CA ALA A 48 29.83 53.89 -21.75
C ALA A 48 29.34 55.13 -22.51
N ASN A 49 28.34 55.88 -21.99
CA ASN A 49 28.55 57.27 -21.54
C ASN A 49 27.36 57.97 -20.82
N THR A 50 27.71 58.62 -19.70
CA THR A 50 27.31 59.94 -19.15
C THR A 50 25.85 60.43 -19.04
N GLY A 51 25.46 60.72 -17.79
CA GLY A 51 25.21 62.12 -17.33
C GLY A 51 23.78 62.49 -16.91
N ALA A 52 23.57 62.77 -15.62
CA ALA A 52 22.88 63.97 -15.07
C ALA A 52 22.40 63.74 -13.61
N GLN A 53 22.62 64.76 -12.77
CA GLN A 53 22.20 64.86 -11.37
C GLN A 53 20.72 65.26 -11.25
N ALA A 54 19.99 64.71 -10.27
CA ALA A 54 18.97 65.43 -9.50
C ALA A 54 18.49 64.63 -8.26
N THR A 55 18.77 65.21 -7.09
CA THR A 55 17.96 65.28 -5.85
C THR A 55 16.82 64.28 -5.59
N GLY A 56 16.83 63.66 -4.41
CA GLY A 56 15.59 63.22 -3.76
C GLY A 56 15.73 61.98 -2.87
N SER A 57 15.79 62.22 -1.57
CA SER A 57 15.52 61.30 -0.45
C SER A 57 14.82 59.98 -0.81
N GLN A 58 15.47 58.83 -0.56
CA GLN A 58 14.76 57.57 -0.34
C GLN A 58 15.58 56.59 0.50
N GLN A 59 14.84 55.85 1.30
CA GLN A 59 15.26 55.15 2.51
C GLN A 59 15.96 53.83 2.18
N ARG A 60 17.10 53.66 2.87
CA ARG A 60 17.73 52.42 3.37
C ARG A 60 17.18 51.08 2.84
N GLU A 61 18.02 50.44 2.05
CA GLU A 61 17.99 49.01 1.70
C GLU A 61 17.87 48.12 2.94
N GLN A 62 16.98 47.12 2.86
CA GLN A 62 17.22 45.82 3.46
C GLN A 62 16.92 44.75 2.42
N HIS A 63 18.00 44.22 1.86
CA HIS A 63 18.06 42.92 1.21
C HIS A 63 17.50 41.85 2.15
N ASN A 64 16.51 41.11 1.69
CA ASN A 64 16.44 39.66 1.96
C ASN A 64 15.64 39.01 0.83
N GLY A 65 16.37 38.63 -0.22
CA GLY A 65 15.90 37.65 -1.18
C GLY A 65 15.86 36.30 -0.50
N VAL A 66 14.65 35.75 -0.35
CA VAL A 66 14.46 34.31 -0.17
C VAL A 66 13.45 33.90 -1.22
N GLY A 67 13.94 33.18 -2.23
CA GLY A 67 13.10 32.53 -3.22
C GLY A 67 12.15 31.60 -2.50
N ALA A 68 10.86 31.90 -2.56
CA ALA A 68 9.82 30.98 -2.15
C ALA A 68 9.69 29.91 -3.22
N GLU A 69 10.48 28.84 -3.07
CA GLU A 69 10.17 27.54 -3.69
C GLU A 69 8.72 27.17 -3.30
N PRO A 70 7.83 26.89 -4.26
CA PRO A 70 6.47 26.50 -3.94
C PRO A 70 6.53 25.14 -3.24
N ASN A 71 6.01 25.09 -2.02
CA ASN A 71 5.95 23.88 -1.21
C ASN A 71 5.03 22.85 -1.91
N SER A 72 5.62 22.05 -2.79
CA SER A 72 4.94 21.07 -3.63
C SER A 72 4.88 19.72 -2.92
N SER A 73 3.86 19.48 -2.10
CA SER A 73 3.42 18.11 -1.82
C SER A 73 2.00 18.08 -1.26
N THR A 74 1.01 18.35 -2.10
CA THR A 74 -0.43 18.17 -1.76
C THR A 74 -0.83 16.69 -1.65
N PHE A 75 0.12 15.75 -1.74
CA PHE A 75 -0.12 14.33 -1.53
C PHE A 75 0.98 13.76 -0.64
N PRO A 76 0.68 13.43 0.63
CA PRO A 76 1.62 12.73 1.49
C PRO A 76 1.76 11.31 0.96
N HIS A 77 3.00 10.87 0.75
CA HIS A 77 3.45 9.54 0.29
C HIS A 77 3.89 9.42 -1.19
N VAL A 78 5.09 8.88 -1.36
CA VAL A 78 5.71 8.52 -2.64
C VAL A 78 5.59 7.00 -2.82
N SER A 79 5.00 6.57 -3.94
CA SER A 79 4.88 5.16 -4.29
C SER A 79 6.24 4.46 -4.40
N VAL A 80 6.32 3.23 -3.89
CA VAL A 80 7.51 2.38 -3.97
C VAL A 80 7.77 1.95 -5.42
N MET A 81 9.04 1.97 -5.86
CA MET A 81 9.45 1.58 -7.21
C MET A 81 8.63 2.25 -8.33
N LEU A 82 8.21 3.50 -8.11
CA LEU A 82 7.29 4.20 -9.00
C LEU A 82 7.78 4.23 -10.45
N ARG A 83 9.07 4.52 -10.64
CA ARG A 83 9.66 4.61 -11.97
C ARG A 83 9.71 3.24 -12.65
N GLU A 84 10.18 2.22 -11.95
CA GLU A 84 10.29 0.86 -12.48
C GLU A 84 8.92 0.31 -12.88
N VAL A 85 7.89 0.59 -12.08
CA VAL A 85 6.51 0.20 -12.39
C VAL A 85 6.00 0.92 -13.65
N VAL A 86 6.20 2.24 -13.75
CA VAL A 86 5.80 3.00 -14.95
C VAL A 86 6.56 2.52 -16.19
N ASP A 87 7.87 2.30 -16.08
CA ASP A 87 8.74 1.84 -17.16
C ASP A 87 8.33 0.44 -17.66
N ALA A 88 7.82 -0.43 -16.77
CA ALA A 88 7.33 -1.76 -17.16
C ALA A 88 6.09 -1.71 -18.07
N PHE A 89 5.28 -0.65 -18.00
CA PHE A 89 4.09 -0.45 -18.83
C PHE A 89 4.34 0.35 -20.11
N GLN A 90 5.47 1.06 -20.22
CA GLN A 90 5.83 1.89 -21.39
C GLN A 90 5.68 1.18 -22.75
N PRO A 91 6.04 -0.11 -22.92
CA PRO A 91 5.93 -0.77 -24.22
C PRO A 91 4.50 -1.13 -24.64
N ILE A 92 3.50 -0.93 -23.77
CA ILE A 92 2.13 -1.40 -23.94
C ILE A 92 1.21 -0.19 -24.14
N THR A 93 0.35 -0.22 -25.17
CA THR A 93 -0.77 0.71 -25.29
C THR A 93 -1.82 0.36 -24.26
N LEU A 94 -2.06 1.20 -23.24
CA LEU A 94 -2.96 0.89 -22.13
C LEU A 94 -4.31 1.59 -22.28
N ASP A 95 -5.29 0.92 -22.88
CA ASP A 95 -6.66 1.47 -23.01
C ASP A 95 -7.48 1.29 -21.72
N THR A 96 -7.39 0.10 -21.11
CA THR A 96 -8.08 -0.26 -19.87
C THR A 96 -7.08 -0.80 -18.85
N PHE A 97 -6.86 -0.04 -17.78
CA PHE A 97 -5.92 -0.38 -16.72
C PHE A 97 -6.66 -0.79 -15.45
N LEU A 98 -6.14 -1.81 -14.76
CA LEU A 98 -6.65 -2.28 -13.48
C LEU A 98 -5.56 -2.20 -12.42
N ASP A 99 -5.83 -1.45 -11.37
CA ASP A 99 -5.04 -1.45 -10.15
C ASP A 99 -5.80 -2.23 -9.06
N CYS A 100 -5.26 -3.38 -8.67
CA CYS A 100 -5.89 -4.28 -7.70
C CYS A 100 -5.67 -3.85 -6.24
N THR A 101 -4.81 -2.86 -6.01
CA THR A 101 -4.35 -2.40 -4.70
C THR A 101 -4.21 -0.88 -4.74
N LEU A 102 -5.30 -0.20 -5.08
CA LEU A 102 -5.27 1.20 -5.49
C LEU A 102 -4.59 2.12 -4.46
N GLY A 103 -4.80 1.87 -3.17
CA GLY A 103 -4.31 2.72 -2.09
C GLY A 103 -4.70 4.17 -2.33
N ALA A 104 -3.77 5.11 -2.11
CA ALA A 104 -3.98 6.53 -2.37
C ALA A 104 -3.85 6.92 -3.86
N GLY A 105 -3.76 5.96 -4.79
CA GLY A 105 -3.70 6.21 -6.24
C GLY A 105 -2.34 6.70 -6.75
N GLY A 106 -1.25 6.45 -6.01
CA GLY A 106 0.10 6.89 -6.37
C GLY A 106 0.59 6.33 -7.70
N HIS A 107 0.68 5.00 -7.83
CA HIS A 107 1.08 4.35 -9.08
C HIS A 107 0.08 4.60 -10.20
N SER A 108 -1.21 4.39 -9.94
CA SER A 108 -2.29 4.64 -10.89
C SER A 108 -2.23 6.06 -11.49
N SER A 109 -1.94 7.10 -10.67
CA SER A 109 -1.81 8.47 -11.18
C SER A 109 -0.61 8.66 -12.12
N ALA A 110 0.53 8.03 -11.82
CA ALA A 110 1.73 8.14 -12.64
C ALA A 110 1.58 7.36 -13.95
N ILE A 111 0.98 6.18 -13.91
CA ILE A 111 0.66 5.38 -15.10
C ILE A 111 -0.35 6.14 -15.96
N LEU A 112 -1.41 6.71 -15.38
CA LEU A 112 -2.40 7.51 -16.12
C LEU A 112 -1.77 8.75 -16.80
N ALA A 113 -0.78 9.38 -16.16
CA ALA A 113 -0.04 10.49 -16.73
C ALA A 113 0.87 10.05 -17.90
N ALA A 114 1.50 8.88 -17.77
CA ALA A 114 2.36 8.30 -18.81
C ALA A 114 1.58 7.74 -20.02
N HIS A 115 0.32 7.39 -19.82
CA HIS A 115 -0.57 6.81 -20.84
C HIS A 115 -1.77 7.73 -21.15
N PRO A 116 -1.57 8.79 -21.97
CA PRO A 116 -2.64 9.71 -22.35
C PRO A 116 -3.77 9.03 -23.14
N GLU A 117 -3.49 7.89 -23.78
CA GLU A 117 -4.45 7.09 -24.52
C GLU A 117 -5.44 6.32 -23.64
N MET A 118 -5.13 6.16 -22.34
CA MET A 118 -5.95 5.40 -21.40
C MET A 118 -7.36 5.99 -21.29
N ARG A 119 -8.36 5.12 -21.52
CA ARG A 119 -9.78 5.47 -21.47
C ARG A 119 -10.46 4.99 -20.20
N THR A 120 -9.99 3.89 -19.62
CA THR A 120 -10.62 3.31 -18.44
C THR A 120 -9.57 2.97 -17.39
N LEU A 121 -9.79 3.47 -16.16
CA LEU A 121 -9.06 3.05 -14.98
C LEU A 121 -10.01 2.39 -13.98
N LEU A 122 -9.68 1.16 -13.62
CA LEU A 122 -10.40 0.35 -12.63
C LEU A 122 -9.51 0.25 -11.39
N GLY A 123 -9.96 0.80 -10.26
CA GLY A 123 -9.21 0.77 -9.01
C GLY A 123 -9.93 -0.05 -7.95
N ILE A 124 -9.31 -1.11 -7.45
CA ILE A 124 -9.84 -1.96 -6.39
C ILE A 124 -9.11 -1.68 -5.08
N ASP A 125 -9.87 -1.52 -4.00
CA ASP A 125 -9.31 -1.56 -2.65
C ASP A 125 -10.37 -2.05 -1.65
N LEU A 126 -9.91 -2.66 -0.56
CA LEU A 126 -10.75 -3.04 0.57
C LEU A 126 -11.07 -1.84 1.47
N ASP A 127 -10.12 -0.93 1.56
CA ASP A 127 -10.13 0.20 2.47
C ASP A 127 -10.94 1.37 1.85
N PRO A 128 -12.08 1.78 2.43
CA PRO A 128 -12.86 2.89 1.89
C PRO A 128 -12.08 4.21 1.89
N THR A 129 -11.13 4.40 2.80
CA THR A 129 -10.32 5.62 2.86
C THR A 129 -9.39 5.73 1.65
N ALA A 130 -8.95 4.59 1.09
CA ALA A 130 -8.08 4.56 -0.09
C ALA A 130 -8.78 5.25 -1.27
N HIS A 131 -10.05 4.92 -1.51
CA HIS A 131 -10.86 5.51 -2.59
C HIS A 131 -11.06 7.01 -2.40
N SER A 132 -11.35 7.46 -1.18
CA SER A 132 -11.50 8.89 -0.88
C SER A 132 -10.25 9.72 -1.15
N LEU A 133 -9.06 9.12 -0.98
CA LEU A 133 -7.78 9.78 -1.26
C LEU A 133 -7.38 9.68 -2.74
N ALA A 134 -7.63 8.53 -3.37
CA ALA A 134 -7.26 8.27 -4.76
C ALA A 134 -8.13 9.06 -5.74
N GLU A 135 -9.44 9.17 -5.51
CA GLU A 135 -10.36 9.80 -6.45
C GLU A 135 -9.93 11.22 -6.89
N PRO A 136 -9.73 12.19 -5.99
CA PRO A 136 -9.33 13.54 -6.40
C PRO A 136 -7.99 13.56 -7.13
N ARG A 137 -7.03 12.72 -6.70
CA ARG A 137 -5.72 12.58 -7.33
C ARG A 137 -5.82 12.08 -8.77
N LEU A 138 -6.62 11.05 -8.99
CA LEU A 138 -6.81 10.43 -10.30
C LEU A 138 -7.62 11.32 -11.24
N ARG A 139 -8.65 12.01 -10.73
CA ARG A 139 -9.41 13.01 -11.49
C ARG A 139 -8.52 14.16 -11.96
N ALA A 140 -7.62 14.65 -11.10
CA ALA A 140 -6.64 15.66 -11.46
C ALA A 140 -5.65 15.13 -12.51
N ALA A 141 -5.11 13.92 -12.34
CA ALA A 141 -4.20 13.30 -13.30
C ALA A 141 -4.85 13.02 -14.66
N ALA A 142 -6.16 12.74 -14.69
CA ALA A 142 -6.93 12.59 -15.92
C ALA A 142 -7.03 13.91 -16.70
N GLY A 143 -6.88 15.08 -16.06
CA GLY A 143 -6.82 16.37 -16.74
C GLY A 143 -8.06 16.75 -17.54
N GLY A 144 -9.26 16.28 -17.14
CA GLY A 144 -10.52 16.62 -17.82
C GLY A 144 -10.77 15.92 -19.16
N ARG A 145 -10.07 14.80 -19.45
CA ARG A 145 -10.32 13.96 -20.64
C ARG A 145 -11.81 13.61 -20.79
N GLU A 146 -12.43 14.04 -21.89
CA GLU A 146 -13.87 13.82 -22.15
C GLU A 146 -14.28 12.34 -22.22
N HIS A 147 -13.36 11.44 -22.55
CA HIS A 147 -13.63 10.01 -22.73
C HIS A 147 -12.95 9.12 -21.70
N PHE A 148 -12.60 9.67 -20.53
CA PHE A 148 -11.99 8.92 -19.44
C PHE A 148 -13.01 8.47 -18.39
N SER A 149 -13.02 7.17 -18.10
CA SER A 149 -13.87 6.54 -17.10
C SER A 149 -13.03 6.03 -15.92
N LEU A 150 -13.37 6.49 -14.72
CA LEU A 150 -12.77 6.02 -13.46
C LEU A 150 -13.81 5.18 -12.71
N HIS A 151 -13.46 3.94 -12.38
CA HIS A 151 -14.30 3.06 -11.55
C HIS A 151 -13.55 2.66 -10.29
N LEU A 152 -14.06 3.07 -9.14
CA LEU A 152 -13.56 2.68 -7.82
C LEU A 152 -14.42 1.55 -7.28
N LEU A 153 -13.83 0.37 -7.16
CA LEU A 153 -14.52 -0.88 -6.84
C LEU A 153 -14.10 -1.33 -5.44
N ARG A 154 -15.00 -1.19 -4.47
CA ARG A 154 -14.70 -1.63 -3.10
C ARG A 154 -14.82 -3.14 -3.00
N GLY A 155 -13.74 -3.81 -2.66
CA GLY A 155 -13.72 -5.25 -2.49
C GLY A 155 -12.33 -5.84 -2.43
N ASN A 156 -12.28 -7.16 -2.27
CA ASN A 156 -11.02 -7.89 -2.32
C ASN A 156 -10.68 -8.23 -3.77
N TYR A 157 -9.44 -8.02 -4.20
CA TYR A 157 -9.00 -8.39 -5.55
C TYR A 157 -9.16 -9.89 -5.86
N ARG A 158 -9.32 -10.78 -4.87
CA ARG A 158 -9.66 -12.19 -5.10
C ARG A 158 -11.01 -12.38 -5.81
N ASP A 159 -11.91 -11.40 -5.64
CA ASP A 159 -13.27 -11.42 -6.20
C ASP A 159 -13.33 -10.64 -7.53
N LEU A 160 -12.19 -10.47 -8.21
CA LEU A 160 -12.05 -9.62 -9.39
C LEU A 160 -13.14 -9.84 -10.43
N LYS A 161 -13.47 -11.10 -10.76
CA LYS A 161 -14.50 -11.40 -11.75
C LYS A 161 -15.87 -10.83 -11.37
N ALA A 162 -16.24 -10.95 -10.09
CA ALA A 162 -17.51 -10.41 -9.59
C ALA A 162 -17.48 -8.88 -9.62
N LEU A 163 -16.40 -8.27 -9.13
CA LEU A 163 -16.21 -6.81 -9.12
C LEU A 163 -16.26 -6.20 -10.53
N LEU A 164 -15.56 -6.79 -11.50
CA LEU A 164 -15.58 -6.29 -12.88
C LEU A 164 -16.96 -6.42 -13.53
N SER A 165 -17.74 -7.43 -13.14
CA SER A 165 -19.09 -7.63 -13.67
C SER A 165 -20.09 -6.56 -13.19
N THR A 166 -19.75 -5.78 -12.15
CA THR A 166 -20.60 -4.65 -11.71
C THR A 166 -20.39 -3.39 -12.54
N VAL A 167 -19.32 -3.33 -13.35
CA VAL A 167 -19.00 -2.16 -14.18
C VAL A 167 -19.77 -2.20 -15.50
N SER A 168 -19.75 -3.34 -16.18
CA SER A 168 -20.42 -3.51 -17.47
C SER A 168 -20.72 -4.99 -17.76
N SER A 169 -21.59 -5.21 -18.75
CA SER A 169 -21.86 -6.52 -19.33
C SER A 169 -21.65 -6.47 -20.85
N PRO A 170 -20.63 -7.14 -21.41
CA PRO A 170 -19.66 -8.01 -20.74
C PRO A 170 -18.72 -7.23 -19.80
N PRO A 171 -18.08 -7.91 -18.81
CA PRO A 171 -17.11 -7.27 -17.94
C PRO A 171 -15.96 -6.65 -18.73
N PRO A 172 -15.40 -5.50 -18.29
CA PRO A 172 -14.25 -4.89 -18.93
C PRO A 172 -13.06 -5.85 -18.94
N ARG A 173 -12.20 -5.72 -19.94
CA ARG A 173 -11.00 -6.55 -20.12
C ARG A 173 -9.76 -5.68 -19.99
N PRO A 174 -9.15 -5.60 -18.81
CA PRO A 174 -7.91 -4.85 -18.63
C PRO A 174 -6.79 -5.43 -19.48
N ASN A 175 -6.01 -4.56 -20.10
CA ASN A 175 -4.78 -4.92 -20.81
C ASN A 175 -3.51 -4.50 -20.06
N GLY A 176 -3.66 -3.93 -18.87
CA GLY A 176 -2.63 -3.81 -17.84
C GLY A 176 -3.22 -4.06 -16.46
N ILE A 177 -2.49 -4.80 -15.61
CA ILE A 177 -2.89 -5.09 -14.23
C ILE A 177 -1.71 -4.82 -13.31
N LEU A 178 -1.94 -4.06 -12.23
CA LEU A 178 -0.98 -3.82 -11.16
C LEU A 178 -1.46 -4.41 -9.83
N MET A 179 -0.52 -4.97 -9.07
CA MET A 179 -0.70 -5.43 -7.69
C MET A 179 0.54 -5.02 -6.88
N ASP A 180 0.37 -4.01 -6.03
CA ASP A 180 1.35 -3.59 -5.02
C ASP A 180 0.95 -4.21 -3.67
N LEU A 181 1.57 -5.35 -3.36
CA LEU A 181 1.20 -6.14 -2.18
C LEU A 181 1.89 -5.60 -0.94
N GLY A 182 1.10 -5.06 -0.02
CA GLY A 182 1.60 -4.56 1.26
C GLY A 182 0.53 -3.85 2.06
N VAL A 183 0.97 -3.20 3.13
CA VAL A 183 0.17 -2.22 3.87
C VAL A 183 0.47 -0.83 3.33
N SER A 184 -0.54 0.02 3.24
CA SER A 184 -0.34 1.40 2.81
C SER A 184 0.14 2.26 3.98
N SER A 185 0.92 3.29 3.69
CA SER A 185 1.48 4.19 4.71
C SER A 185 0.38 4.89 5.51
N MET A 186 -0.74 5.25 4.89
CA MET A 186 -1.93 5.74 5.57
C MET A 186 -2.50 4.76 6.61
N GLN A 187 -2.39 3.45 6.39
CA GLN A 187 -2.82 2.43 7.36
C GLN A 187 -1.87 2.37 8.56
N VAL A 188 -0.56 2.51 8.32
CA VAL A 188 0.47 2.52 9.37
C VAL A 188 0.47 3.84 10.13
N ASP A 189 0.20 4.95 9.46
CA ASP A 189 0.26 6.29 10.03
C ASP A 189 -0.96 6.62 10.90
N THR A 190 -2.12 6.07 10.57
CA THR A 190 -3.35 6.26 11.34
C THR A 190 -3.35 5.30 12.53
N ALA A 191 -3.04 5.82 13.73
CA ALA A 191 -2.90 5.01 14.94
C ALA A 191 -4.15 4.16 15.24
N GLU A 192 -5.33 4.71 14.96
CA GLU A 192 -6.63 4.07 15.16
C GLU A 192 -6.83 2.81 14.31
N ARG A 193 -5.99 2.58 13.29
CA ARG A 193 -6.02 1.38 12.45
C ARG A 193 -5.23 0.21 13.04
N GLY A 194 -4.37 0.46 14.04
CA GLY A 194 -3.67 -0.59 14.78
C GLY A 194 -2.53 -1.27 14.05
N PHE A 195 -2.07 -0.74 12.90
CA PHE A 195 -0.90 -1.28 12.18
C PHE A 195 0.43 -0.74 12.70
N SER A 196 0.43 0.37 13.43
CA SER A 196 1.64 0.98 13.98
C SER A 196 2.11 0.24 15.23
N PHE A 197 3.41 -0.01 15.33
CA PHE A 197 4.05 -0.41 16.60
C PHE A 197 4.56 0.79 17.42
N ILE A 198 4.59 1.98 16.82
CA ILE A 198 5.18 3.18 17.42
C ILE A 198 4.10 4.05 18.05
N ARG A 199 2.95 4.19 17.37
CA ARG A 199 1.80 4.97 17.86
C ARG A 199 0.82 4.03 18.54
N ASP A 200 0.40 4.37 19.75
CA ASP A 200 -0.62 3.62 20.47
C ASP A 200 -1.98 3.74 19.78
N GLY A 201 -2.66 2.60 19.62
CA GLY A 201 -3.97 2.49 19.00
C GLY A 201 -4.63 1.15 19.35
N PRO A 202 -5.90 0.94 18.96
CA PRO A 202 -6.57 -0.34 19.16
C PRO A 202 -5.86 -1.42 18.35
N LEU A 203 -5.83 -2.65 18.86
CA LEU A 203 -5.27 -3.80 18.15
C LEU A 203 -6.25 -4.32 17.10
N ASP A 204 -6.41 -3.56 16.01
CA ASP A 204 -7.37 -3.86 14.94
C ASP A 204 -6.70 -4.60 13.76
N MET A 205 -5.81 -3.92 13.03
CA MET A 205 -5.09 -4.42 11.86
C MET A 205 -5.96 -4.91 10.68
N ARG A 206 -7.26 -4.59 10.64
CA ARG A 206 -8.11 -4.91 9.49
C ARG A 206 -7.93 -3.87 8.37
N MET A 207 -7.68 -4.35 7.15
CA MET A 207 -7.71 -3.50 5.95
C MET A 207 -9.14 -3.04 5.61
N ASP A 208 -10.12 -3.94 5.71
CA ASP A 208 -11.54 -3.59 5.70
C ASP A 208 -12.06 -3.48 7.14
N PRO A 209 -12.43 -2.28 7.62
CA PRO A 209 -12.97 -2.09 8.97
C PRO A 209 -14.23 -2.92 9.28
N LYS A 210 -14.92 -3.43 8.24
CA LYS A 210 -16.10 -4.29 8.39
C LYS A 210 -15.77 -5.78 8.52
N ALA A 211 -14.51 -6.20 8.35
CA ALA A 211 -14.13 -7.60 8.47
C ALA A 211 -14.37 -8.12 9.91
N ALA A 212 -14.82 -9.36 10.05
CA ALA A 212 -15.28 -9.87 11.35
C ALA A 212 -14.16 -10.09 12.38
N LEU A 213 -12.93 -10.36 11.93
CA LEU A 213 -11.83 -10.81 12.77
C LEU A 213 -10.76 -9.71 12.89
N SER A 214 -10.61 -9.14 14.09
CA SER A 214 -9.53 -8.20 14.44
C SER A 214 -8.30 -8.93 14.99
N ALA A 215 -7.14 -8.26 15.01
CA ALA A 215 -5.94 -8.78 15.65
C ALA A 215 -6.14 -9.00 17.16
N GLU A 216 -6.91 -8.13 17.83
CA GLU A 216 -7.30 -8.32 19.23
C GLU A 216 -8.06 -9.63 19.44
N GLU A 217 -9.06 -9.90 18.60
CA GLU A 217 -9.86 -11.14 18.69
C GLU A 217 -8.98 -12.37 18.47
N VAL A 218 -8.06 -12.32 17.49
CA VAL A 218 -7.08 -13.38 17.24
C VAL A 218 -6.25 -13.66 18.50
N LEU A 219 -5.65 -12.63 19.10
CA LEU A 219 -4.80 -12.81 20.29
C LEU A 219 -5.56 -13.29 21.53
N ASN A 220 -6.86 -12.96 21.62
CA ASN A 220 -7.68 -13.30 22.78
C ASN A 220 -8.37 -14.65 22.68
N THR A 221 -8.61 -15.16 21.47
CA THR A 221 -9.44 -16.37 21.27
C THR A 221 -8.71 -17.55 20.65
N TRP A 222 -7.62 -17.33 19.92
CA TRP A 222 -6.91 -18.43 19.26
C TRP A 222 -6.03 -19.21 20.23
N SER A 223 -5.86 -20.49 19.94
CA SER A 223 -5.01 -21.37 20.74
C SER A 223 -3.51 -21.02 20.59
N GLU A 224 -2.68 -21.43 21.56
CA GLU A 224 -1.20 -21.30 21.44
C GLU A 224 -0.68 -21.94 20.15
N ALA A 225 -1.26 -23.08 19.74
CA ALA A 225 -0.87 -23.78 18.53
C ALA A 225 -1.19 -23.00 17.26
N GLU A 226 -2.35 -22.34 17.20
CA GLU A 226 -2.74 -21.50 16.06
C GLU A 226 -1.91 -20.21 16.00
N LEU A 227 -1.68 -19.55 17.14
CA LEU A 227 -0.81 -18.38 17.21
C LEU A 227 0.63 -18.74 16.80
N ALA A 228 1.14 -19.86 17.30
CA ALA A 228 2.44 -20.39 16.92
C ALA A 228 2.54 -20.66 15.41
N ARG A 229 1.48 -21.21 14.81
CA ARG A 229 1.41 -21.47 13.37
C ARG A 229 1.50 -20.18 12.56
N ILE A 230 0.70 -19.16 12.86
CA ILE A 230 0.72 -17.91 12.07
C ILE A 230 2.02 -17.12 12.25
N ILE A 231 2.60 -17.10 13.45
CA ILE A 231 3.87 -16.41 13.71
C ILE A 231 5.01 -17.09 12.96
N ARG A 232 4.99 -18.42 12.87
CA ARG A 232 5.97 -19.20 12.09
C ARG A 232 5.77 -19.02 10.59
N ASP A 233 4.55 -19.24 10.10
CA ASP A 233 4.28 -19.37 8.66
C ASP A 233 4.23 -18.01 7.95
N TYR A 234 3.75 -16.96 8.63
CA TYR A 234 3.61 -15.62 8.05
C TYR A 234 4.62 -14.61 8.61
N GLY A 235 5.06 -14.79 9.86
CA GLY A 235 6.05 -13.91 10.47
C GLY A 235 7.50 -14.36 10.23
N GLU A 236 7.72 -15.59 9.75
CA GLU A 236 9.04 -16.20 9.56
C GLU A 236 9.95 -16.11 10.82
N GLU A 237 9.35 -15.99 12.01
CA GLU A 237 10.04 -15.74 13.27
C GLU A 237 10.63 -17.03 13.85
N LYS A 238 11.93 -17.06 14.15
CA LYS A 238 12.63 -18.25 14.67
C LYS A 238 12.15 -18.67 16.06
N LEU A 239 11.83 -17.71 16.92
CA LEU A 239 11.36 -17.91 18.29
C LEU A 239 9.84 -18.02 18.38
N TRP A 240 9.15 -18.38 17.29
CA TRP A 240 7.69 -18.47 17.19
C TRP A 240 7.03 -19.19 18.37
N LYS A 241 7.62 -20.30 18.86
CA LYS A 241 7.13 -21.04 20.04
C LYS A 241 7.13 -20.19 21.30
N VAL A 242 8.22 -19.44 21.52
CA VAL A 242 8.40 -18.61 22.72
C VAL A 242 7.46 -17.42 22.66
N VAL A 243 7.31 -16.79 21.49
CA VAL A 243 6.40 -15.66 21.28
C VAL A 243 4.95 -16.08 21.52
N ALA A 244 4.48 -17.16 20.88
CA ALA A 244 3.11 -17.67 21.06
C ALA A 244 2.79 -17.98 22.53
N ARG A 245 3.70 -18.68 23.22
CA ARG A 245 3.56 -18.97 24.65
C ARG A 245 3.46 -17.70 25.50
N ARG A 246 4.24 -16.67 25.17
CA ARG A 246 4.19 -15.38 25.88
C ARG A 246 2.90 -14.63 25.60
N LEU A 247 2.40 -14.64 24.37
CA LEU A 247 1.13 -14.02 24.01
C LEU A 247 -0.04 -14.63 24.77
N VAL A 248 -0.13 -15.97 24.81
CA VAL A 248 -1.19 -16.67 25.57
C VAL A 248 -1.08 -16.39 27.07
N ARG A 249 0.13 -16.39 27.64
CA ARG A 249 0.34 -16.02 29.05
C ARG A 249 -0.01 -14.56 29.35
N TRP A 250 0.14 -13.68 28.37
CA TRP A 250 -0.09 -12.25 28.54
C TRP A 250 -1.56 -11.85 28.35
N SER A 251 -2.33 -12.63 27.58
CA SER A 251 -3.69 -12.28 27.13
C SER A 251 -4.56 -11.66 28.25
N PRO A 252 -5.23 -10.53 28.01
CA PRO A 252 -6.04 -9.80 29.00
C PRO A 252 -7.08 -10.62 29.76
N SER A 253 -7.58 -11.73 29.20
CA SER A 253 -8.49 -12.64 29.89
C SER A 253 -7.86 -13.28 31.14
N VAL A 254 -6.54 -13.38 31.20
CA VAL A 254 -5.74 -13.83 32.36
C VAL A 254 -5.58 -12.71 33.42
N ARG A 255 -5.92 -11.44 33.10
CA ARG A 255 -5.87 -10.28 34.02
C ARG A 255 -7.16 -10.04 34.83
N GLN A 256 -8.09 -10.99 34.93
CA GLN A 256 -9.05 -10.97 36.06
C GLN A 256 -8.41 -11.46 37.37
N CYS A 257 -7.14 -11.86 37.38
CA CYS A 257 -6.32 -11.80 38.58
C CYS A 257 -5.56 -10.48 38.59
N SER A 258 -5.92 -9.60 39.53
CA SER A 258 -5.17 -8.39 39.83
C SER A 258 -3.72 -8.75 40.11
N TRP A 259 -2.79 -8.26 39.27
CA TRP A 259 -1.40 -8.14 39.70
C TRP A 259 -1.38 -7.05 40.78
N PRO A 260 -1.02 -7.33 42.05
CA PRO A 260 -0.62 -6.25 42.91
C PRO A 260 0.59 -5.60 42.25
N ARG A 261 0.46 -4.32 41.88
CA ARG A 261 1.62 -3.51 41.50
C ARG A 261 2.62 -3.64 42.66
N PRO A 262 3.84 -4.17 42.46
CA PRO A 262 4.83 -4.13 43.52
C PRO A 262 5.09 -2.64 43.78
N SER A 263 4.75 -2.17 44.98
CA SER A 263 5.16 -0.86 45.47
C SER A 263 6.66 -0.92 45.75
N GLY A 264 7.49 -0.80 44.72
CA GLY A 264 8.94 -0.83 44.83
C GLY A 264 9.64 -1.34 43.57
N ARG A 265 10.78 -0.73 43.22
CA ARG A 265 11.65 -1.19 42.13
C ARG A 265 12.20 -2.58 42.50
N PRO A 266 12.12 -3.61 41.64
CA PRO A 266 12.67 -4.90 41.96
C PRO A 266 14.20 -4.86 41.91
N SER A 267 14.88 -5.32 42.95
CA SER A 267 16.30 -5.63 42.89
C SER A 267 16.47 -6.93 42.10
N TRP A 268 17.49 -6.97 41.24
CA TRP A 268 17.74 -8.05 40.28
C TRP A 268 18.22 -9.37 40.91
N ALA A 269 18.21 -9.50 42.25
CA ALA A 269 18.84 -10.60 42.97
C ALA A 269 17.91 -11.77 43.37
N ALA A 270 16.60 -11.72 43.09
CA ALA A 270 15.63 -12.73 43.57
C ALA A 270 15.03 -13.62 42.46
N ALA A 271 15.71 -13.78 41.31
CA ALA A 271 15.22 -14.58 40.18
C ALA A 271 15.59 -16.09 40.26
N ALA A 272 15.76 -16.65 41.45
CA ALA A 272 16.10 -18.06 41.65
C ALA A 272 15.26 -18.70 42.77
N GLY A 273 13.96 -18.83 42.53
CA GLY A 273 13.06 -19.54 43.44
C GLY A 273 11.75 -19.86 42.76
N ARG A 274 11.34 -21.15 42.81
CA ARG A 274 10.12 -21.70 42.21
C ARG A 274 8.90 -20.78 42.38
N ALA A 275 8.19 -20.52 41.28
CA ALA A 275 6.89 -19.85 41.33
C ALA A 275 5.88 -20.74 42.10
N PRO A 276 5.12 -20.19 43.05
CA PRO A 276 4.11 -20.97 43.76
C PRO A 276 2.94 -21.31 42.83
N GLU A 277 2.53 -22.58 42.80
CA GLU A 277 1.25 -22.98 42.23
C GLU A 277 0.11 -22.26 42.96
N ARG A 278 -0.83 -21.67 42.21
CA ARG A 278 -2.04 -21.08 42.77
C ARG A 278 -3.27 -21.63 42.07
N ALA A 279 -4.22 -22.05 42.89
CA ALA A 279 -5.51 -22.58 42.49
C ALA A 279 -6.34 -21.52 41.76
N CYS A 280 -6.83 -21.86 40.56
CA CYS A 280 -7.78 -21.07 39.80
C CYS A 280 -9.15 -21.71 39.98
N THR A 281 -10.10 -21.04 40.64
CA THR A 281 -11.49 -21.51 40.68
C THR A 281 -12.22 -21.05 39.41
N PRO A 282 -12.91 -21.94 38.67
CA PRO A 282 -13.70 -21.53 37.51
C PRO A 282 -14.94 -20.77 37.98
N ARG A 283 -15.24 -19.64 37.35
CA ARG A 283 -16.50 -18.92 37.57
C ARG A 283 -17.64 -19.74 36.99
N GLN A 284 -18.59 -20.15 37.83
CA GLN A 284 -19.82 -20.82 37.40
C GLN A 284 -20.53 -19.99 36.33
N GLY A 285 -20.85 -20.64 35.21
CA GLY A 285 -21.53 -20.03 34.08
C GLY A 285 -22.90 -19.47 34.46
N ARG A 286 -23.17 -18.22 34.11
CA ARG A 286 -24.54 -17.71 34.08
C ARG A 286 -25.25 -18.31 32.87
N SER A 287 -26.11 -19.29 33.11
CA SER A 287 -27.09 -19.75 32.14
C SER A 287 -27.97 -18.57 31.71
N ARG A 288 -27.92 -18.18 30.44
CA ARG A 288 -28.98 -17.34 29.85
C ARG A 288 -30.19 -18.24 29.65
N ARG A 289 -31.23 -18.06 30.48
CA ARG A 289 -32.57 -18.54 30.15
C ARG A 289 -33.10 -17.62 29.06
N TYR A 290 -33.45 -18.20 27.91
CA TYR A 290 -34.34 -17.55 26.96
C TYR A 290 -35.75 -17.61 27.55
N GLY A 291 -36.37 -16.43 27.65
CA GLY A 291 -37.81 -16.24 27.83
C GLY A 291 -38.32 -15.42 26.67
#